data_AF-W1XLN9-F1
#
_entry.id   AF-W1XLN9-F1
#
_cell.length_a   1.000
_cell.length_b   1.000
_cell.length_c   1.000
_cell.angle_alpha   90.00
_cell.angle_beta   90.00
_cell.angle_gamma   90.00
#
_symmetry.space_group_name_H-M   'P 1'
#
loop_
_entity.id
_entity.type
_entity.pdbx_description
1 polymer ?
#
loop_
_entity_poly.entity_id
_entity_poly.type
_entity_poly.pdbx_seq_one_letter_code
_entity_poly.pdbx_strand_id
1 'polypeptide(L)' 'TGLAVCLKNSGIGVGLPDTGRVILEVRDGKVRIRTGAACIGQGMATMATQVLCETTGLTADKVFVERPDT' A
#
# COMPACT_ATOMS: atom_id res chain seq x y z
N THR A 1 37.35 -10.72 -11.84
CA THR A 1 36.20 -11.00 -10.93
C THR A 1 35.72 -9.69 -10.35
N GLY A 2 34.41 -9.50 -10.13
CA GLY A 2 33.86 -8.25 -9.61
C GLY A 2 32.76 -8.48 -8.58
N LEU A 3 32.71 -7.61 -7.56
CA LEU A 3 31.69 -7.56 -6.51
C LEU A 3 31.16 -6.12 -6.44
N ALA A 4 29.84 -5.95 -6.43
CA ALA A 4 29.18 -4.67 -6.25
C ALA A 4 28.15 -4.75 -5.13
N VAL A 5 28.11 -3.71 -4.28
CA VAL A 5 27.17 -3.56 -3.17
C VAL A 5 26.59 -2.15 -3.22
N CYS A 6 25.30 -2.01 -2.98
CA CYS A 6 24.62 -0.72 -2.92
C CYS A 6 23.59 -0.70 -1.78
N LEU A 7 23.34 0.51 -1.26
CA LEU A 7 22.31 0.79 -0.27
C LEU A 7 21.44 1.93 -0.82
N LYS A 8 20.12 1.80 -0.66
CA LYS A 8 19.16 2.84 -1.02
C LYS A 8 18.14 2.97 0.10
N ASN A 9 17.84 4.21 0.47
CA ASN A 9 16.80 4.51 1.45
C ASN A 9 15.39 4.30 0.86
N SER A 10 14.43 4.06 1.74
CA SER A 10 12.99 4.10 1.42
C SER A 10 12.40 5.43 1.90
N GLY A 11 11.62 6.08 1.04
CA GLY A 11 11.04 7.40 1.28
C GLY A 11 11.98 8.57 0.95
N ILE A 12 11.51 9.81 1.20
CA ILE A 12 12.26 11.04 0.87
C ILE A 12 13.61 11.14 1.62
N GLY A 13 13.66 10.71 2.89
CA GLY A 13 14.87 10.73 3.73
C GLY A 13 15.10 12.04 4.47
N VAL A 14 16.30 12.19 5.04
CA VAL A 14 16.80 13.40 5.77
C VAL A 14 15.87 13.94 6.88
N GLY A 15 15.03 13.08 7.46
CA GLY A 15 14.08 13.43 8.52
C GLY A 15 12.84 14.19 8.01
N LEU A 16 12.64 14.30 6.70
CA LEU A 16 11.43 14.91 6.15
C LEU A 16 10.22 13.98 6.33
N PRO A 17 9.06 14.51 6.77
CA PRO A 17 7.83 13.74 6.81
C PRO A 17 7.43 13.26 5.40
N ASP A 18 7.34 11.94 5.24
CA ASP A 18 6.89 11.28 4.01
C ASP A 18 5.63 10.47 4.33
N THR A 19 4.50 11.18 4.38
CA THR A 19 3.24 10.63 4.91
C THR A 19 2.36 10.11 3.78
N GLY A 20 2.16 8.79 3.74
CA GLY A 20 1.09 8.18 2.96
C GLY A 20 -0.28 8.29 3.64
N ARG A 21 -1.36 8.26 2.86
CA ARG A 21 -2.74 8.20 3.38
C ARG A 21 -3.55 7.11 2.68
N VAL A 22 -4.28 6.36 3.50
CA VAL A 22 -5.26 5.37 3.07
C VAL A 22 -6.55 5.57 3.87
N ILE A 23 -7.69 5.48 3.19
CA ILE A 23 -9.02 5.49 3.79
C ILE A 23 -9.59 4.07 3.67
N LEU A 24 -10.11 3.55 4.78
CA LEU A 24 -10.80 2.27 4.84
C LEU A 24 -12.28 2.52 5.08
N GLU A 25 -13.13 1.95 4.23
CA GLU A 25 -14.58 2.04 4.35
C GLU A 25 -15.19 0.64 4.39
N VAL A 26 -16.02 0.35 5.39
CA VAL A 26 -16.77 -0.91 5.43
C VAL A 26 -18.09 -0.70 4.70
N ARG A 27 -18.30 -1.41 3.60
CA ARG A 27 -19.51 -1.32 2.78
C ARG A 27 -19.83 -2.68 2.17
N ASP A 28 -21.10 -3.08 2.23
CA ASP A 28 -21.61 -4.34 1.67
C ASP A 28 -20.83 -5.57 2.16
N GLY A 29 -20.42 -5.57 3.43
CA GLY A 29 -19.66 -6.66 4.06
C GLY A 29 -18.21 -6.79 3.58
N LYS A 30 -17.67 -5.78 2.88
CA LYS A 30 -16.27 -5.71 2.45
C LYS A 30 -15.60 -4.44 2.94
N VAL A 31 -14.29 -4.51 3.16
CA VAL A 31 -13.44 -3.34 3.41
C VAL A 31 -12.94 -2.81 2.07
N ARG A 32 -13.30 -1.56 1.76
CA ARG A 32 -12.89 -0.83 0.56
C ARG A 32 -11.68 0.04 0.89
N ILE A 33 -10.58 -0.19 0.19
CA ILE A 33 -9.32 0.56 0.34
C ILE A 33 -9.29 1.67 -0.70
N ARG A 34 -9.16 2.92 -0.24
CA ARG A 34 -8.82 4.08 -1.07
C ARG A 34 -7.44 4.58 -0.69
N THR A 35 -6.51 4.58 -1.64
CA THR A 35 -5.12 5.02 -1.42
C THR A 35 -4.81 6.23 -2.28
N GLY A 36 -4.10 7.21 -1.70
CA GLY A 36 -3.54 8.34 -2.46
C GLY A 36 -2.26 7.98 -3.23
N ALA A 37 -1.71 6.79 -3.02
CA ALA A 37 -0.51 6.34 -3.72
C ALA A 37 -0.83 5.87 -5.14
N ALA A 38 -0.22 6.52 -6.14
CA ALA A 38 -0.34 6.09 -7.53
C ALA A 38 0.26 4.69 -7.73
N CYS A 39 -0.50 3.79 -8.35
CA CYS A 39 0.00 2.47 -8.75
C CYS A 39 0.42 2.51 -10.22
N ILE A 40 1.72 2.44 -10.46
CA ILE A 40 2.37 2.46 -11.78
C ILE A 40 2.90 1.07 -12.19
N GLY A 41 2.43 0.01 -11.53
CA GLY A 41 2.86 -1.38 -11.77
C GLY A 41 3.75 -1.98 -10.67
N GLN A 42 4.07 -1.22 -9.63
CA GLN A 42 4.83 -1.69 -8.45
C GLN A 42 4.00 -2.52 -7.46
N GLY A 43 2.68 -2.60 -7.64
CA GLY A 43 1.80 -3.44 -6.83
C GLY A 43 1.28 -2.80 -5.53
N MET A 44 1.06 -1.48 -5.49
CA MET A 44 0.53 -0.82 -4.28
C MET A 44 -0.82 -1.35 -3.82
N ALA A 45 -1.70 -1.70 -4.75
CA ALA A 45 -2.99 -2.29 -4.42
C ALA A 45 -2.81 -3.62 -3.66
N THR A 46 -1.94 -4.49 -4.18
CA THR A 46 -1.61 -5.78 -3.55
C THR A 46 -0.98 -5.59 -2.18
N MET A 47 -0.02 -4.67 -2.07
CA MET A 47 0.62 -4.34 -0.80
C MET A 47 -0.40 -3.87 0.24
N ALA A 48 -1.29 -2.93 -0.13
CA ALA A 48 -2.31 -2.41 0.78
C ALA A 48 -3.28 -3.51 1.23
N THR A 49 -3.70 -4.40 0.32
CA THR A 49 -4.53 -5.57 0.67
C THR A 49 -3.82 -6.49 1.65
N GLN A 50 -2.55 -6.82 1.41
CA GLN A 50 -1.79 -7.72 2.29
C GLN A 50 -1.61 -7.13 3.69
N VAL A 51 -1.23 -5.84 3.79
CA VAL A 51 -1.09 -5.16 5.08
C VAL A 51 -2.42 -5.15 5.84
N LEU A 52 -3.54 -4.87 5.17
CA LEU A 52 -4.85 -4.89 5.80
C LEU A 52 -5.22 -6.29 6.30
N CYS A 53 -5.08 -7.31 5.46
CA CYS A 53 -5.40 -8.70 5.79
C CYS A 53 -4.56 -9.19 6.98
N GLU A 54 -3.25 -8.94 6.97
CA GLU A 54 -2.35 -9.30 8.06
C GLU A 54 -2.74 -8.60 9.37
N THR A 55 -3.01 -7.30 9.31
CA THR A 55 -3.30 -6.50 10.52
C THR A 55 -4.65 -6.87 11.14
N THR A 56 -5.63 -7.30 10.33
CA THR A 56 -7.03 -7.50 10.77
C THR A 56 -7.46 -8.95 10.83
N GLY A 57 -6.69 -9.88 10.26
CA GLY A 57 -7.10 -11.28 10.08
C GLY A 57 -8.17 -11.49 9.02
N LEU A 58 -8.57 -10.45 8.27
CA LEU A 58 -9.52 -10.59 7.17
C LEU A 58 -8.91 -11.34 6.00
N THR A 59 -9.71 -12.18 5.35
CA THR A 59 -9.35 -12.85 4.11
C THR A 59 -9.51 -11.91 2.91
N ALA A 60 -8.72 -12.15 1.86
CA ALA A 60 -8.68 -11.26 0.69
C ALA A 60 -10.03 -11.10 -0.05
N ASP A 61 -10.93 -12.08 0.05
CA ASP A 61 -12.28 -11.99 -0.53
C ASP A 61 -13.16 -10.91 0.14
N LYS A 62 -12.80 -10.49 1.35
CA LYS A 62 -13.43 -9.41 2.11
C LYS A 62 -12.86 -8.03 1.80
N VAL A 63 -11.86 -7.93 0.93
CA VAL A 63 -11.18 -6.67 0.62
C VAL A 63 -11.42 -6.29 -0.83
N PHE A 64 -11.61 -5.00 -1.07
CA PHE A 64 -11.71 -4.42 -2.41
C PHE A 64 -10.84 -3.16 -2.48
N VAL A 65 -9.99 -3.04 -3.49
CA VAL A 65 -9.18 -1.82 -3.70
C VAL A 65 -9.86 -0.97 -4.76
N GLU A 66 -10.19 0.27 -4.42
CA GLU A 66 -10.79 1.21 -5.37
C GLU A 66 -9.79 1.61 -6.45
N ARG A 67 -10.33 1.95 -7.63
CA ARG A 67 -9.51 2.57 -8.67
C ARG A 67 -9.06 3.96 -8.20
N PRO A 68 -7.87 4.42 -8.61
CA PRO A 68 -7.43 5.78 -8.35
C PRO A 68 -8.45 6.78 -8.91
N ASP A 69 -8.84 7.74 -8.08
CA ASP A 69 -9.78 8.81 -8.39
C ASP A 69 -9.37 10.07 -7.60
N THR A 70 -9.60 11.25 -8.15
CA THR A 70 -9.13 12.55 -7.61
C THR A 70 -10.21 13.31 -6.86
#